data_AF-A0A3D1I9W0-F1
#
_entry.id   AF-A0A3D1I9W0-F1
#
_cell.length_a   1.000
_cell.length_b   1.000
_cell.length_c   1.000
_cell.angle_alpha   90.00
_cell.angle_beta   90.00
_cell.angle_gamma   90.00
#
_symmetry.space_group_name_H-M   'P 1'
#
loop_
_entity.id
_entity.type
_entity.pdbx_description
1 polymer ?
#
loop_
_entity_poly.entity_id
_entity_poly.type
_entity_poly.pdbx_seq_one_letter_code
_entity_poly.pdbx_strand_id
1 'polypeptide(L)' 'ARAVASAAASNPLPIVVPCHRLVGSDGSLTGYVGGLQAKRFLLDLESGAAPLGL' A
#
# COMPACT_ATOMS: atom_id res chain seq x y z
N ALA A 1 12.06 3.84 10.81
CA ALA A 1 11.06 4.18 9.77
C ALA A 1 11.67 4.33 8.37
N ARG A 2 12.67 5.19 8.16
CA ARG A 2 13.17 5.54 6.82
C ARG A 2 13.69 4.37 5.98
N ALA A 3 14.50 3.47 6.57
CA ALA A 3 15.05 2.31 5.86
C ALA A 3 13.96 1.37 5.32
N VAL A 4 12.93 1.10 6.13
CA VAL A 4 11.77 0.28 5.73
C VAL A 4 10.99 0.95 4.60
N ALA A 5 10.78 2.27 4.69
CA ALA A 5 10.12 3.02 3.63
C ALA A 5 10.90 2.97 2.30
N SER A 6 12.23 3.11 2.35
CA SER A 6 13.08 2.97 1.16
C SER A 6 13.03 1.56 0.57
N ALA A 7 13.08 0.51 1.41
CA ALA A 7 12.99 -0.87 0.94
C ALA A 7 11.62 -1.18 0.30
N ALA A 8 10.54 -0.65 0.87
CA ALA A 8 9.19 -0.79 0.32
C ALA A 8 9.04 -0.07 -1.03
N ALA A 9 9.69 1.07 -1.21
CA ALA A 9 9.68 1.84 -2.46
C ALA A 9 10.45 1.14 -3.59
N SER A 10 11.47 0.34 -3.27
CA SER A 10 12.26 -0.43 -4.24
C SER A 10 11.79 -1.89 -4.40
N ASN A 11 10.62 -2.24 -3.87
CA ASN A 11 10.11 -3.61 -3.91
C ASN A 11 9.75 -4.03 -5.35
N PRO A 12 10.43 -5.02 -5.95
CA PRO A 12 10.15 -5.46 -7.32
C PRO A 12 8.85 -6.26 -7.45
N LEU A 13 8.28 -6.73 -6.34
CA LEU A 13 7.06 -7.55 -6.31
C LEU A 13 6.04 -6.95 -5.33
N PRO A 14 5.44 -5.79 -5.64
CA PRO A 14 4.69 -4.95 -4.70
C PRO A 14 3.38 -5.53 -4.17
N ILE A 15 2.82 -6.54 -4.84
CA ILE A 15 1.60 -7.25 -4.41
C ILE A 15 1.96 -8.49 -3.58
N VAL A 16 2.92 -9.30 -4.06
CA VAL A 16 3.34 -10.54 -3.40
C VAL A 16 4.03 -10.25 -2.07
N VAL A 17 4.92 -9.26 -2.06
CA VAL A 17 5.44 -8.66 -0.83
C VAL A 17 4.55 -7.45 -0.53
N PRO A 18 3.65 -7.53 0.46
CA PRO A 18 2.49 -6.62 0.58
C PRO A 18 2.88 -5.25 1.16
N CYS A 19 3.72 -4.50 0.45
CA CYS A 19 4.19 -3.20 0.90
C CYS A 19 3.10 -2.12 0.87
N HIS A 20 1.96 -2.37 0.21
CA HIS A 20 0.75 -1.56 0.32
C HIS A 20 0.15 -1.57 1.74
N ARG A 21 0.47 -2.54 2.59
CA ARG A 21 0.02 -2.59 4.00
C ARG A 21 0.79 -1.68 4.95
N LEU A 22 1.93 -1.13 4.52
CA LEU A 22 2.69 -0.18 5.34
C LEU A 22 1.95 1.16 5.38
N VAL A 23 1.71 1.72 6.56
CA VAL A 23 1.02 3.00 6.75
C VAL A 23 1.85 3.93 7.64
N GLY A 24 1.55 5.23 7.59
CA GLY A 24 2.09 6.19 8.54
C GLY A 24 1.72 5.82 9.98
N SER A 25 2.50 6.27 10.97
CA SER A 25 2.19 6.06 12.38
C SER A 25 0.87 6.69 12.82
N ASP A 26 0.39 7.68 12.07
CA ASP A 26 -0.90 8.35 12.21
C ASP A 26 -2.04 7.67 11.41
N GLY A 27 -1.75 6.55 10.74
CA GLY A 27 -2.68 5.83 9.87
C GLY A 27 -2.76 6.40 8.44
N SER A 28 -1.98 7.42 8.10
CA SER A 28 -2.02 8.02 6.76
C SER A 28 -1.50 7.06 5.67
N LEU A 29 -2.15 7.10 4.50
CA LEU A 29 -1.63 6.42 3.32
C LEU A 29 -0.52 7.25 2.70
N THR A 30 0.69 6.72 2.72
CA THR A 30 1.88 7.32 2.13
C THR A 30 2.61 6.29 1.29
N GLY A 31 3.34 6.71 0.25
CA GLY A 31 4.31 5.89 -0.49
C GLY A 31 3.80 4.53 -1.02
N TYR A 32 3.67 4.39 -2.33
CA TYR A 32 3.48 3.10 -2.98
C TYR A 32 3.94 3.18 -4.43
N VAL A 33 4.64 2.17 -4.92
CA VAL A 33 5.15 2.15 -6.30
C VAL A 33 4.02 2.22 -7.33
N GLY A 34 2.86 1.63 -7.02
CA GLY A 34 1.65 1.72 -7.85
C GLY A 34 0.79 2.97 -7.61
N GLY A 35 1.24 3.92 -6.79
CA GLY A 35 0.48 5.13 -6.43
C GLY A 35 -0.56 4.91 -5.32
N LEU A 36 -1.00 6.00 -4.68
CA LEU A 36 -1.89 5.93 -3.51
C LEU A 36 -3.27 5.35 -3.83
N GLN A 37 -3.78 5.54 -5.05
CA GLN A 37 -5.05 4.97 -5.48
C GLN A 37 -5.01 3.43 -5.52
N ALA A 38 -3.96 2.84 -6.10
CA ALA A 38 -3.80 1.39 -6.13
C ALA A 38 -3.61 0.81 -4.71
N LYS A 39 -2.86 1.51 -3.86
CA LYS A 39 -2.70 1.13 -2.45
C LYS A 39 -4.04 1.13 -1.71
N ARG A 40 -4.86 2.17 -1.89
CA ARG A 40 -6.20 2.27 -1.31
C ARG A 40 -7.08 1.12 -1.80
N PHE A 41 -7.13 0.90 -3.12
CA PHE A 41 -7.88 -0.20 -3.72
C PHE A 41 -7.50 -1.56 -3.14
N LEU A 42 -6.21 -1.87 -3.00
CA LEU A 42 -5.75 -3.14 -2.45
C LEU A 42 -6.15 -3.31 -0.98
N LEU A 43 -6.07 -2.25 -0.18
CA LEU A 43 -6.50 -2.28 1.21
C LEU A 43 -8.02 -2.46 1.33
N ASP A 44 -8.80 -1.78 0.48
CA ASP A 44 -10.25 -1.93 0.45
C ASP A 44 -10.62 -3.37 0.06
N LEU A 45 -9.98 -3.92 -0.98
CA LEU A 45 -10.13 -5.32 -1.41
C LEU A 45 -9.80 -6.32 -0.29
N GLU A 46 -8.70 -6.12 0.43
CA GLU A 46 -8.31 -6.97 1.56
C GLU A 46 -9.26 -6.85 2.76
N SER A 47 -9.88 -5.68 2.95
CA SER A 47 -10.85 -5.45 4.02
C SER A 47 -12.24 -6.04 3.73
N GLY A 48 -12.45 -6.58 2.52
CA GLY A 48 -13.77 -7.02 2.05
C GLY A 48 -14.73 -5.87 1.76
N ALA A 49 -14.27 -4.61 1.81
CA ALA A 49 -15.00 -3.49 1.27
C ALA A 49 -15.04 -3.65 -0.26
N ALA A 50 -16.22 -3.48 -0.86
CA ALA A 50 -16.32 -3.45 -2.31
C ALA A 50 -15.36 -2.36 -2.82
N PRO A 51 -14.37 -2.69 -3.67
CA PRO A 51 -13.47 -1.68 -4.19
C PRO A 51 -14.31 -0.65 -4.93
N LEU A 52 -14.10 0.65 -4.64
CA LEU A 52 -14.88 1.75 -5.20
C LEU A 52 -15.01 1.62 -6.73
N GLY A 53 -16.15 1.11 -7.21
CA GLY A 53 -16.52 1.10 -8.63
C GLY A 53 -16.38 -0.21 -9.42
N LEU A 54 -16.36 -1.39 -8.80
CA LEU A 54 -16.65 -2.68 -9.47
C LEU A 54 -17.95 -3.30 -8.95
#